data_AF-A0AAD9TTF5-F1
#
_entry.id   AF-A0AAD9TTF5-F1
#
_cell.length_a   1.000
_cell.length_b   1.000
_cell.length_c   1.000
_cell.angle_alpha   90.00
_cell.angle_beta   90.00
_cell.angle_gamma   90.00
#
_symmetry.space_group_name_H-M   'P 1'
#
loop_
_entity.id
_entity.type
_entity.pdbx_description
1 polymer ?
#
loop_
_entity_poly.entity_id
_entity_poly.type
_entity_poly.pdbx_seq_one_letter_code
_entity_poly.pdbx_strand_id
1 'polypeptide(L)'
;MAGDFNLITNSSVYQYLISSHPDSKLWIENNEAGTEVESFEEPAPMPLGSVYAVANGREPKFTNCKPEFKNTLDYIFFSPSRLITLISVLNLPDSIKSADVIGGLPNFYHPSDHLPVAAEFEIRKIKYA
;
A
#
# COMPACT_ATOMS: atom_id res chain seq x y z
N MET A 1 -3.04 1.08 10.68
CA MET A 1 -1.64 0.77 11.03
C MET A 1 -0.76 1.33 9.93
N ALA A 2 0.32 2.02 10.28
CA ALA A 2 1.26 2.57 9.29
C ALA A 2 2.68 2.19 9.68
N GLY A 3 3.54 1.92 8.69
CA GLY A 3 4.94 1.64 8.93
C GLY A 3 5.67 1.08 7.71
N ASP A 4 6.98 0.93 7.87
CA ASP A 4 7.81 0.06 7.02
C ASP A 4 7.66 -1.38 7.51
N PHE A 5 7.03 -2.21 6.69
CA PHE A 5 6.81 -3.62 7.02
C PHE A 5 7.91 -4.53 6.47
N ASN A 6 8.79 -4.02 5.59
CA ASN A 6 9.72 -4.81 4.80
C ASN A 6 9.05 -5.98 4.05
N LEU A 7 7.79 -5.79 3.67
CA LEU A 7 6.99 -6.74 2.89
C LEU A 7 6.87 -6.24 1.47
N ILE A 8 7.18 -7.10 0.51
CA ILE A 8 6.92 -6.82 -0.92
C ILE A 8 5.50 -7.24 -1.28
N THR A 9 4.96 -6.65 -2.34
CA THR A 9 3.53 -6.76 -2.73
C THR A 9 3.08 -8.15 -3.17
N ASN A 10 4.03 -9.06 -3.43
CA ASN A 10 3.77 -10.46 -3.78
C ASN A 10 4.05 -11.43 -2.62
N SER A 11 4.43 -10.94 -1.43
CA SER A 11 4.71 -11.78 -0.27
C SER A 11 3.44 -12.40 0.32
N SER A 12 3.54 -13.64 0.81
CA SER A 12 2.45 -14.34 1.50
C SER A 12 1.91 -13.57 2.70
N VAL A 13 2.77 -12.84 3.41
CA VAL A 13 2.37 -12.01 4.56
C VAL A 13 1.51 -10.83 4.11
N TYR A 14 1.89 -10.14 3.02
CA TYR A 14 1.05 -9.08 2.46
C TYR A 14 -0.31 -9.64 2.00
N GLN A 15 -0.31 -10.76 1.24
CA GLN A 15 -1.53 -11.41 0.79
C GLN A 15 -2.43 -11.85 1.96
N TYR A 16 -1.85 -12.40 3.03
CA TYR A 16 -2.57 -12.76 4.25
C TYR A 16 -3.20 -11.53 4.91
N LEU A 17 -2.46 -10.44 5.09
CA LEU A 17 -2.96 -9.23 5.75
C LEU A 17 -4.21 -8.65 5.08
N ILE A 18 -4.29 -8.72 3.74
CA ILE A 18 -5.43 -8.22 2.99
C ILE A 18 -6.49 -9.29 2.69
N SER A 19 -6.25 -10.56 3.01
CA SER A 19 -7.06 -11.71 2.56
C SER A 19 -8.56 -11.63 2.88
N SER A 20 -8.94 -10.97 3.97
CA SER A 20 -10.34 -10.77 4.34
C SER A 20 -11.01 -9.57 3.66
N HIS A 21 -10.26 -8.75 2.92
CA HIS A 21 -10.82 -7.66 2.15
C HIS A 21 -11.45 -8.20 0.84
N PRO A 22 -12.67 -7.77 0.46
CA PRO A 22 -13.36 -8.30 -0.72
C PRO A 22 -12.60 -8.08 -2.03
N ASP A 23 -11.87 -6.96 -2.14
CA ASP A 23 -11.11 -6.61 -3.35
C ASP A 23 -9.65 -7.13 -3.35
N SER A 24 -9.25 -7.91 -2.34
CA SER A 24 -7.86 -8.36 -2.18
C SER A 24 -7.29 -9.07 -3.40
N LYS A 25 -8.08 -9.94 -4.04
CA LYS A 25 -7.71 -10.64 -5.27
C LYS A 25 -7.38 -9.69 -6.41
N LEU A 26 -8.21 -8.65 -6.60
CA LEU A 26 -8.00 -7.65 -7.66
C LEU A 26 -6.69 -6.89 -7.44
N TRP A 27 -6.37 -6.54 -6.19
CA TRP A 27 -5.14 -5.82 -5.88
C TRP A 27 -3.89 -6.69 -6.13
N ILE A 28 -3.93 -7.97 -5.75
CA ILE A 28 -2.82 -8.91 -5.98
C ILE A 28 -2.57 -9.06 -7.49
N GLU A 29 -3.62 -9.26 -8.27
CA GLU A 29 -3.54 -9.39 -9.73
C GLU A 29 -3.00 -8.12 -10.43
N ASN A 30 -3.29 -6.94 -9.87
CA ASN A 30 -2.85 -5.66 -10.44
C ASN A 30 -1.44 -5.22 -10.01
N ASN A 31 -0.88 -5.79 -8.94
CA ASN A 31 0.44 -5.39 -8.43
C ASN A 31 1.58 -5.86 -9.36
N GLU A 32 1.55 -7.13 -9.79
CA GLU A 32 2.52 -7.68 -10.74
C GLU A 32 1.88 -8.80 -11.58
N ALA A 33 2.07 -8.75 -12.90
CA ALA A 33 1.59 -9.79 -13.80
C ALA A 33 2.27 -11.13 -13.48
N GLY A 34 1.46 -12.13 -13.07
CA GLY A 34 1.93 -13.48 -12.76
C GLY A 34 2.08 -13.81 -11.28
N THR A 35 1.71 -12.92 -10.36
CA THR A 35 1.61 -13.27 -8.93
C THR A 35 0.43 -14.21 -8.72
N GLU A 36 0.71 -15.42 -8.23
CA GLU A 36 -0.35 -16.36 -7.84
C GLU A 36 -1.03 -15.87 -6.55
N VAL A 37 -2.36 -15.90 -6.56
CA VAL A 37 -3.17 -15.57 -5.39
C VAL A 37 -3.12 -16.76 -4.44
N GLU A 38 -2.56 -16.55 -3.25
CA GLU A 38 -2.54 -17.55 -2.20
C GLU A 38 -3.94 -17.72 -1.60
N SER A 39 -4.34 -18.99 -1.43
CA SER A 39 -5.53 -19.34 -0.67
C SER A 39 -5.13 -19.68 0.77
N PHE A 40 -5.68 -18.97 1.74
CA PHE A 40 -5.48 -19.25 3.16
C PHE A 40 -6.67 -20.06 3.69
N GLU A 41 -6.41 -21.09 4.49
CA GLU A 41 -7.46 -21.87 5.17
C GLU A 41 -8.30 -20.98 6.11
N GLU A 42 -7.60 -20.09 6.83
CA GLU A 42 -8.19 -19.06 7.68
C GLU A 42 -7.69 -17.68 7.22
N PRO A 43 -8.54 -16.82 6.65
CA PRO A 43 -8.13 -15.48 6.26
C PRO A 43 -7.91 -14.60 7.50
N ALA A 44 -7.26 -13.44 7.32
CA ALA A 44 -6.97 -12.52 8.42
C ALA A 44 -8.25 -12.11 9.17
N PRO A 45 -8.22 -11.96 10.50
CA PRO A 45 -9.43 -11.72 11.30
C PRO A 45 -10.10 -10.36 11.06
N MET A 46 -9.44 -9.45 10.33
CA MET A 46 -9.95 -8.12 10.00
C MET A 46 -9.84 -7.87 8.50
N PRO A 47 -10.85 -7.25 7.86
CA PRO A 47 -10.78 -6.90 6.44
C PRO A 47 -9.93 -5.63 6.28
N LEU A 48 -8.60 -5.79 6.28
CA LEU A 48 -7.66 -4.71 6.08
C LEU A 48 -7.46 -4.44 4.59
N GLY A 49 -7.50 -3.17 4.21
CA GLY A 49 -7.06 -2.68 2.92
C GLY A 49 -5.84 -1.77 3.09
N SER A 50 -4.85 -1.92 2.22
CA SER A 50 -3.82 -0.90 2.05
C SER A 50 -4.44 0.33 1.40
N VAL A 51 -4.16 1.53 1.91
CA VAL A 51 -4.75 2.78 1.39
C VAL A 51 -4.49 2.99 -0.09
N TYR A 52 -3.30 2.62 -0.59
CA TYR A 52 -2.96 2.82 -2.00
C TYR A 52 -3.70 1.81 -2.90
N ALA A 53 -3.78 0.55 -2.48
CA ALA A 53 -4.56 -0.46 -3.18
C ALA A 53 -6.05 -0.10 -3.22
N VAL A 54 -6.62 0.39 -2.12
CA VAL A 54 -8.02 0.86 -2.06
C VAL A 54 -8.24 2.07 -2.96
N ALA A 55 -7.31 3.04 -2.97
CA ALA A 55 -7.47 4.26 -3.76
C ALA A 55 -7.26 4.04 -5.27
N ASN A 56 -6.28 3.22 -5.64
CA ASN A 56 -5.78 3.13 -7.01
C ASN A 56 -6.02 1.76 -7.68
N GLY A 57 -6.57 0.79 -6.94
CA GLY A 57 -6.74 -0.59 -7.39
C GLY A 57 -5.43 -1.40 -7.42
N ARG A 58 -4.30 -0.80 -7.02
CA ARG A 58 -2.96 -1.41 -6.95
C ARG A 58 -2.07 -0.63 -5.98
N GLU A 59 -1.00 -1.27 -5.55
CA GLU A 59 0.08 -0.64 -4.79
C GLU A 59 0.94 0.27 -5.69
N PRO A 60 1.66 1.25 -5.09
CA PRO A 60 2.68 1.99 -5.83
C PRO A 60 3.76 1.03 -6.31
N LYS A 61 4.55 1.46 -7.31
CA LYS A 61 5.66 0.63 -7.80
C LYS A 61 6.81 0.53 -6.80
N PHE A 62 6.98 1.56 -5.98
CA PHE A 62 7.99 1.59 -4.95
C PHE A 62 7.67 2.65 -3.89
N THR A 63 8.08 2.36 -2.67
CA THR A 63 8.18 3.34 -1.57
C THR A 63 9.62 3.42 -1.10
N ASN A 64 10.39 2.32 -1.14
CA ASN A 64 11.84 2.33 -1.04
C ASN A 64 12.48 2.38 -2.44
N CYS A 65 13.43 3.28 -2.65
CA CYS A 65 14.03 3.52 -3.96
C CYS A 65 15.56 3.54 -3.94
N LYS A 66 16.20 2.51 -3.39
CA LYS A 66 17.66 2.37 -3.49
C LYS A 66 18.12 2.08 -4.93
N PRO A 67 19.36 2.44 -5.31
CA PRO A 67 19.88 2.21 -6.66
C PRO A 67 19.74 0.77 -7.17
N GLU A 68 19.89 -0.23 -6.30
CA GLU A 68 19.82 -1.66 -6.64
C GLU A 68 18.56 -2.36 -6.14
N PHE A 69 17.73 -1.69 -5.34
CA PHE A 69 16.52 -2.28 -4.76
C PHE A 69 15.38 -1.26 -4.77
N LYS A 70 14.27 -1.60 -5.43
CA LYS A 70 13.08 -0.74 -5.52
C LYS A 70 11.86 -1.59 -5.32
N ASN A 71 11.12 -1.32 -4.26
CA ASN A 71 9.91 -2.05 -3.95
C ASN A 71 9.01 -1.22 -3.03
N THR A 72 7.76 -1.64 -2.92
CA THR A 72 6.80 -1.09 -1.98
C THR A 72 6.95 -1.85 -0.67
N LEU A 73 7.41 -1.15 0.36
CA LEU A 73 7.68 -1.69 1.70
C LEU A 73 6.85 -0.98 2.78
N ASP A 74 6.41 0.23 2.48
CA ASP A 74 5.71 1.12 3.39
C ASP A 74 4.22 1.09 3.09
N TYR A 75 3.43 0.76 4.11
CA TYR A 75 1.98 0.61 3.96
C TYR A 75 1.24 1.38 5.03
N ILE A 76 0.05 1.86 4.68
CA ILE A 76 -0.96 2.28 5.64
C ILE A 76 -2.14 1.33 5.45
N PHE A 77 -2.35 0.43 6.40
CA PHE A 77 -3.50 -0.47 6.44
C PHE A 77 -4.63 0.13 7.27
N PHE A 78 -5.85 0.01 6.77
CA PHE A 78 -7.06 0.37 7.51
C PHE A 78 -8.17 -0.63 7.23
N SER A 79 -9.18 -0.68 8.08
CA SER A 79 -10.39 -1.44 7.81
C SER A 79 -11.50 -0.47 7.36
N PRO A 80 -11.94 -0.52 6.09
CA PRO A 80 -13.01 0.36 5.62
C PRO A 80 -14.29 0.13 6.42
N SER A 81 -14.95 1.21 6.80
CA SER A 81 -16.24 1.13 7.48
C SER A 81 -17.07 2.38 7.21
N ARG A 82 -18.31 2.39 7.71
CA ARG A 82 -19.17 3.58 7.64
C ARG A 82 -18.63 4.77 8.44
N LEU A 83 -17.65 4.56 9.31
CA LEU A 83 -17.10 5.59 10.21
C LEU A 83 -15.79 6.19 9.72
N ILE A 84 -15.06 5.48 8.86
CA ILE A 84 -13.80 5.95 8.30
C ILE A 84 -13.81 5.75 6.79
N THR A 85 -13.75 6.85 6.05
CA THR A 85 -13.75 6.85 4.60
C THR A 85 -12.42 7.42 4.10
N LEU A 86 -11.74 6.68 3.23
CA LEU A 86 -10.55 7.16 2.54
C LEU A 86 -10.98 8.22 1.51
N ILE A 87 -10.37 9.40 1.57
CA ILE A 87 -10.66 10.53 0.69
C ILE A 87 -9.62 10.64 -0.41
N SER A 88 -8.33 10.60 -0.04
CA SER A 88 -7.23 10.74 -0.97
C SER A 88 -5.95 10.10 -0.43
N VAL A 89 -4.97 9.90 -1.30
CA VAL A 89 -3.60 9.46 -0.96
C VAL A 89 -2.58 10.41 -1.58
N LEU A 90 -1.40 10.53 -0.96
CA LEU A 90 -0.29 11.28 -1.56
C LEU A 90 0.19 10.57 -2.82
N ASN A 91 0.22 11.29 -3.94
CA ASN A 91 0.70 10.75 -5.21
C ASN A 91 2.20 10.42 -5.12
N LEU A 92 2.55 9.18 -5.48
CA LEU A 92 3.93 8.71 -5.55
C LEU A 92 4.37 8.59 -7.03
N PRO A 93 5.67 8.73 -7.33
CA PRO A 93 6.18 8.55 -8.68
C PRO A 93 5.90 7.16 -9.24
N ASP A 94 5.25 7.09 -10.40
CA ASP A 94 4.95 5.83 -11.10
C ASP A 94 6.12 5.30 -11.96
N SER A 95 7.25 6.00 -11.97
CA SER A 95 8.39 5.67 -12.81
C SER A 95 9.70 6.01 -12.13
N ILE A 96 10.64 5.07 -12.20
CA ILE A 96 12.02 5.30 -11.76
C ILE A 96 12.77 6.34 -12.61
N LYS A 97 12.21 6.69 -13.77
CA LYS A 97 12.73 7.76 -14.62
C LYS A 97 12.22 9.15 -14.19
N SER A 98 11.37 9.23 -13.16
CA SER A 98 10.95 10.53 -12.62
C SER A 98 12.16 11.31 -12.11
N ALA A 99 12.15 12.63 -12.32
CA ALA A 99 13.21 13.52 -11.88
C ALA A 99 13.47 13.44 -10.36
N ASP A 100 12.43 13.11 -9.57
CA ASP A 100 12.50 13.03 -8.11
C ASP A 100 13.36 11.87 -7.61
N VAL A 101 13.43 10.77 -8.36
CA VAL A 101 14.05 9.50 -7.94
C VAL A 101 15.05 8.93 -8.93
N ILE A 102 15.35 9.65 -10.02
CA ILE A 102 16.33 9.20 -11.01
C ILE A 102 17.70 9.04 -10.35
N GLY A 103 18.31 7.86 -10.55
CA GLY A 103 19.56 7.48 -9.88
C GLY A 103 19.38 6.90 -8.47
N GLY A 104 18.16 6.95 -7.91
CA GLY A 104 17.82 6.39 -6.60
C GLY A 104 17.80 7.43 -5.48
N LEU A 105 17.50 6.93 -4.28
CA LEU A 105 17.38 7.67 -3.03
C LEU A 105 18.36 7.12 -1.97
N PRO A 106 18.79 7.93 -0.98
CA PRO A 106 18.52 9.37 -0.85
C PRO A 106 19.24 10.20 -1.92
N ASN A 107 18.80 11.44 -2.13
CA ASN A 107 19.43 12.37 -3.07
C ASN A 107 19.34 13.83 -2.56
N PHE A 108 19.71 14.80 -3.40
CA PHE A 108 19.71 16.21 -3.01
C PHE A 108 18.33 16.74 -2.56
N TYR A 109 17.24 16.23 -3.15
CA TYR A 109 15.88 16.66 -2.86
C TYR A 109 15.21 15.83 -1.76
N HIS A 110 15.65 14.57 -1.58
CA HIS A 110 15.04 13.60 -0.68
C HIS A 110 16.06 13.04 0.31
N PRO A 111 15.91 13.29 1.62
CA PRO A 111 16.90 12.91 2.62
C PRO A 111 16.83 11.44 3.07
N SER A 112 15.85 10.66 2.60
CA SER A 112 15.64 9.24 2.93
C SER A 112 15.66 8.39 1.67
N ASP A 113 16.01 7.11 1.79
CA ASP A 113 15.80 6.10 0.74
C ASP A 113 14.34 5.66 0.58
N HIS A 114 13.45 6.09 1.49
CA HIS A 114 12.01 5.91 1.43
C HIS A 114 11.28 7.20 1.03
N LEU A 115 10.23 7.04 0.23
CA LEU A 115 9.25 8.07 -0.07
C LEU A 115 8.15 8.06 1.00
N PRO A 116 7.68 9.24 1.44
CA PRO A 116 6.61 9.30 2.42
C PRO A 116 5.29 8.78 1.84
N VAL A 117 4.60 7.93 2.60
CA VAL A 117 3.22 7.51 2.33
C VAL A 117 2.26 8.35 3.17
N ALA A 118 1.14 8.77 2.57
CA ALA A 118 0.12 9.52 3.30
C ALA A 118 -1.28 9.27 2.74
N ALA A 119 -2.27 9.39 3.63
CA ALA A 119 -3.68 9.22 3.31
C ALA A 119 -4.52 10.24 4.07
N GLU A 120 -5.58 10.71 3.43
CA GLU A 120 -6.60 11.57 4.02
C GLU A 120 -7.84 10.76 4.31
N PHE A 121 -8.37 10.89 5.53
CA PHE A 121 -9.57 10.19 5.96
C PHE A 121 -10.63 11.17 6.46
N GLU A 122 -11.88 10.91 6.11
CA GLU A 122 -13.03 11.48 6.81
C GLU A 122 -13.47 10.53 7.91
N ILE A 123 -13.59 11.04 9.15
CA ILE A 123 -14.05 10.28 10.30
C ILE A 123 -15.44 10.77 10.73
N ARG A 124 -16.43 9.87 10.70
CA ARG A 124 -17.81 10.14 11.10
C ARG A 124 -18.05 9.71 12.54
N LYS A 125 -18.76 10.53 13.30
CA LYS A 125 -19.21 10.18 14.66
C LYS A 125 -20.38 9.21 14.60
N ILE A 126 -20.37 8.21 15.48
CA ILE A 126 -21.58 7.44 15.78
C ILE A 126 -22.52 8.38 16.56
N LYS A 127 -23.66 8.72 15.99
CA LYS A 127 -24.75 9.34 16.75
C LYS A 127 -25.55 8.21 17.39
N TYR A 128 -25.48 8.08 18.71
CA TYR A 128 -26.44 7.29 19.45
C TYR A 128 -27.76 8.08 19.50
N ALA A 129 -28.85 7.46 19.05
CA ALA A 129 -30.21 7.98 19.15
C ALA A 129 -30.86 7.47 20.44
#